data_AF-A0A963RZS0-F1
#
_entry.id   AF-A0A963RZS0-F1
#
_cell.length_a   1.000
_cell.length_b   1.000
_cell.length_c   1.000
_cell.angle_alpha   90.00
_cell.angle_beta   90.00
_cell.angle_gamma   90.00
#
_symmetry.space_group_name_H-M   'P 1'
#
loop_
_entity.id
_entity.type
_entity.pdbx_description
1 polymer ?
#
loop_
_entity_poly.entity_id
_entity_poly.type
_entity_poly.pdbx_seq_one_letter_code
_entity_poly.pdbx_strand_id
1 'polypeptide(L)'
;MIRILLAEDDEAMRTYLARALENAGYEVVAVDRGTEALPHLEREHFDLLLSDIVMPEMDGIELAQRCSEICPGTKVMFITGFAAVTLKASREAPQAKVLSKPFHLRDLVLEVQRIFGQSEQASI
;
A
#
# COMPACT_ATOMS: atom_id res chain seq x y z
N MET A 1 -1.24 17.07 0.09
CA MET A 1 -0.17 16.18 -0.40
C MET A 1 -0.59 14.78 -0.02
N ILE A 2 -0.49 13.81 -0.92
CA ILE A 2 -0.93 12.43 -0.65
C ILE A 2 0.09 11.77 0.29
N ARG A 3 -0.36 11.22 1.42
CA ARG A 3 0.44 10.50 2.42
C ARG A 3 0.28 8.99 2.26
N ILE A 4 1.40 8.29 2.18
CA ILE A 4 1.47 6.84 1.97
C ILE A 4 2.13 6.19 3.18
N LEU A 5 1.46 5.21 3.78
CA LEU A 5 2.07 4.28 4.72
C LEU A 5 2.57 3.06 3.94
N LEU A 6 3.88 2.86 3.92
CA LEU A 6 4.55 1.74 3.26
C LEU A 6 4.97 0.68 4.28
N ALA A 7 4.46 -0.54 4.15
CA ALA A 7 4.89 -1.70 4.94
C ALA A 7 5.58 -2.74 4.04
N GLU A 8 6.87 -2.95 4.23
CA GLU A 8 7.70 -3.89 3.45
C GLU A 8 8.85 -4.37 4.35
N ASP A 9 9.01 -5.68 4.51
CA ASP A 9 9.98 -6.27 5.44
C ASP A 9 11.42 -6.26 4.90
N ASP A 10 11.60 -6.37 3.57
CA ASP A 10 12.90 -6.23 2.94
C ASP A 10 13.37 -4.76 2.97
N GLU A 11 14.46 -4.49 3.69
CA GLU A 11 15.01 -3.13 3.89
C GLU A 11 15.40 -2.44 2.58
N ALA A 12 16.01 -3.19 1.65
CA ALA A 12 16.45 -2.64 0.38
C ALA A 12 15.22 -2.24 -0.45
N MET A 13 14.25 -3.14 -0.61
CA MET A 13 13.00 -2.89 -1.29
C MET A 13 12.26 -1.72 -0.67
N ARG A 14 12.07 -1.71 0.66
CA ARG A 14 11.41 -0.62 1.39
C ARG A 14 12.05 0.73 1.08
N THR A 15 13.38 0.80 1.10
CA THR A 15 14.14 2.02 0.75
C THR A 15 13.95 2.42 -0.71
N TYR A 16 13.98 1.47 -1.64
CA TYR A 16 13.78 1.75 -3.07
C TYR A 16 12.37 2.26 -3.38
N LEU A 17 11.35 1.63 -2.80
CA LEU A 17 9.95 2.00 -3.00
C LEU A 17 9.65 3.38 -2.38
N ALA A 18 10.11 3.62 -1.15
CA ALA A 18 9.93 4.91 -0.47
C ALA A 18 10.52 6.05 -1.30
N ARG A 19 11.79 5.92 -1.73
CA ARG A 19 12.44 6.94 -2.57
C ARG A 19 11.73 7.19 -3.89
N ALA A 20 11.21 6.14 -4.53
CA ALA A 20 10.50 6.30 -5.80
C ALA A 20 9.20 7.10 -5.63
N LEU A 21 8.47 6.86 -4.54
CA LEU A 21 7.23 7.57 -4.21
C LEU A 21 7.50 9.01 -3.75
N GLU A 22 8.52 9.22 -2.93
CA GLU A 22 8.95 10.56 -2.50
C GLU A 22 9.38 11.42 -3.69
N ASN A 23 10.17 10.86 -4.62
CA ASN A 23 10.56 11.54 -5.86
C ASN A 23 9.36 11.86 -6.77
N ALA A 24 8.27 11.11 -6.64
CA ALA A 24 7.01 11.38 -7.34
C ALA A 24 6.13 12.44 -6.65
N GLY A 25 6.57 12.99 -5.50
CA GLY A 25 5.89 14.06 -4.77
C GLY A 25 4.94 13.60 -3.67
N TYR A 26 5.03 12.34 -3.25
CA TYR A 26 4.27 11.79 -2.12
C TYR A 26 5.02 11.93 -0.80
N GLU A 27 4.30 12.05 0.30
CA GLU A 27 4.87 11.89 1.63
C GLU A 27 4.81 10.41 2.01
N VAL A 28 5.91 9.84 2.48
CA VAL A 28 6.00 8.40 2.78
C VAL A 28 6.43 8.20 4.22
N VAL A 29 5.66 7.41 4.96
CA VAL A 29 6.07 6.80 6.23
C VAL A 29 6.31 5.33 5.95
N ALA A 30 7.52 4.84 6.19
CA ALA A 30 7.92 3.46 5.88
C ALA A 30 8.22 2.68 7.16
N VAL A 31 7.63 1.49 7.27
CA VAL A 31 7.80 0.54 8.38
C VAL A 31 8.16 -0.84 7.86
N ASP A 32 8.78 -1.67 8.70
CA ASP A 32 9.33 -2.97 8.32
C ASP A 32 8.36 -4.15 8.52
N ARG A 33 7.17 -3.93 9.08
CA ARG A 33 6.19 -4.99 9.37
C ARG A 33 4.80 -4.43 9.61
N GLY A 34 3.79 -5.29 9.55
CA GLY A 34 2.39 -4.90 9.79
C GLY A 34 2.10 -4.45 11.23
N THR A 35 2.77 -5.03 12.22
CA THR A 35 2.59 -4.66 13.64
C THR A 35 3.08 -3.25 13.97
N GLU A 36 4.08 -2.74 13.22
CA GLU A 36 4.55 -1.34 13.31
C GLU A 36 3.66 -0.40 12.49
N ALA A 37 3.02 -0.87 11.42
CA ALA A 37 2.10 -0.07 10.62
C ALA A 37 0.82 0.30 11.37
N LEU A 38 0.28 -0.62 12.17
CA LEU A 38 -1.02 -0.45 12.83
C LEU A 38 -1.08 0.78 13.77
N PRO A 39 -0.11 1.02 14.67
CA PRO A 39 -0.09 2.24 15.49
C PRO A 39 -0.07 3.54 14.70
N HIS A 40 0.49 3.56 13.49
CA HIS A 40 0.45 4.74 12.62
C HIS A 40 -0.95 4.98 12.08
N LEU A 41 -1.64 3.92 11.61
CA LEU A 41 -3.03 4.01 11.14
C LEU A 41 -3.97 4.50 12.25
N GLU A 42 -3.74 4.10 13.51
CA GLU A 42 -4.57 4.54 14.64
C GLU A 42 -4.39 6.02 15.02
N ARG A 43 -3.22 6.61 14.73
CA ARG A 43 -2.82 7.93 15.24
C ARG A 43 -2.81 9.01 14.18
N GLU A 44 -2.64 8.63 12.92
CA GLU A 44 -2.41 9.53 11.80
C GLU A 44 -3.32 9.22 10.62
N HIS A 45 -3.54 10.22 9.78
CA HIS A 45 -4.25 10.02 8.51
C HIS A 45 -3.27 9.65 7.39
N PHE A 46 -3.62 8.60 6.63
CA PHE A 46 -2.97 8.19 5.39
C PHE A 46 -3.98 8.03 4.27
N ASP A 47 -3.59 8.43 3.07
CA ASP A 47 -4.44 8.30 1.88
C ASP A 47 -4.29 6.92 1.23
N LEU A 48 -3.12 6.29 1.37
CA LEU A 48 -2.81 4.96 0.87
C LEU A 48 -2.03 4.14 1.91
N LEU A 49 -2.51 2.93 2.17
CA LEU A 49 -1.70 1.83 2.70
C LEU A 49 -1.13 1.04 1.51
N LEU A 50 0.20 1.01 1.41
CA LEU A 50 0.95 0.23 0.44
C LEU A 50 1.71 -0.87 1.18
N SER A 51 1.34 -2.14 1.00
CA SER A 51 1.86 -3.24 1.83
C SER A 51 2.35 -4.42 1.01
N ASP A 52 3.47 -5.05 1.38
CA ASP A 52 3.65 -6.46 1.03
C ASP A 52 2.60 -7.29 1.76
N ILE A 53 2.19 -8.39 1.12
CA ILE A 53 1.32 -9.38 1.74
C ILE A 53 2.13 -10.30 2.65
N VAL A 54 3.30 -10.75 2.20
CA VAL A 54 4.09 -11.74 2.96
C VAL A 54 5.03 -10.98 3.88
N MET A 55 4.64 -10.82 5.14
CA MET A 55 5.43 -10.18 6.19
C MET A 55 5.39 -11.03 7.47
N PRO A 56 6.41 -10.93 8.35
CA PRO A 56 6.40 -11.57 9.65
C PRO A 56 5.35 -10.94 10.58
N GLU A 57 4.93 -11.72 11.59
CA GLU A 57 3.95 -11.34 12.63
C GLU A 57 2.53 -11.09 12.10
N MET A 58 2.35 -10.00 11.34
CA MET A 58 1.08 -9.60 10.72
C MET A 58 1.27 -9.51 9.21
N ASP A 59 0.50 -10.32 8.49
CA ASP A 59 0.51 -10.32 7.02
C ASP A 59 -0.21 -9.06 6.48
N GLY A 60 0.07 -8.68 5.23
CA GLY A 60 -0.52 -7.47 4.65
C GLY A 60 -2.03 -7.54 4.48
N ILE A 61 -2.61 -8.74 4.35
CA ILE A 61 -4.06 -8.92 4.20
C ILE A 61 -4.75 -8.65 5.55
N GLU A 62 -4.19 -9.16 6.64
CA GLU A 62 -4.63 -8.85 8.00
C GLU A 62 -4.50 -7.34 8.27
N LEU A 63 -3.36 -6.73 7.92
CA LEU A 63 -3.17 -5.29 8.07
C LEU A 63 -4.22 -4.49 7.29
N ALA A 64 -4.55 -4.89 6.06
CA ALA A 64 -5.57 -4.24 5.25
C ALA A 64 -6.99 -4.36 5.84
N GLN A 65 -7.30 -5.50 6.47
CA GLN A 65 -8.57 -5.67 7.19
C GLN A 65 -8.66 -4.68 8.35
N ARG A 66 -7.60 -4.60 9.17
CA ARG A 66 -7.52 -3.62 10.28
C ARG A 66 -7.59 -2.18 9.79
N CYS A 67 -6.87 -1.86 8.71
CA CYS A 67 -6.92 -0.55 8.08
C CYS A 67 -8.34 -0.18 7.65
N SER A 68 -9.11 -1.12 7.10
CA SER A 68 -10.49 -0.88 6.67
C SER A 68 -11.44 -0.62 7.84
N GLU A 69 -11.16 -1.21 9.01
CA GLU A 69 -11.93 -1.01 10.24
C GLU A 69 -11.62 0.35 10.90
N ILE A 70 -10.33 0.73 10.97
CA ILE A 70 -9.86 1.90 11.70
C ILE A 70 -9.92 3.16 10.82
N CYS A 71 -9.56 3.02 9.55
CA CYS A 71 -9.40 4.10 8.57
C CYS A 71 -10.11 3.76 7.25
N PRO A 72 -11.46 3.71 7.20
CA PRO A 72 -12.20 3.28 6.02
C PRO A 72 -12.01 4.19 4.77
N GLY A 73 -11.46 5.40 4.96
CA GLY A 73 -11.10 6.30 3.85
C GLY A 73 -9.73 6.02 3.22
N THR A 74 -8.87 5.24 3.89
CA THR A 74 -7.53 4.90 3.40
C THR A 74 -7.64 3.83 2.33
N LYS A 75 -7.10 4.13 1.14
CA LYS A 75 -7.06 3.16 0.05
C LYS A 75 -6.00 2.10 0.35
N VAL A 76 -6.16 0.89 -0.19
CA VAL A 76 -5.20 -0.20 0.01
C VAL A 76 -4.64 -0.66 -1.33
N MET A 77 -3.33 -0.85 -1.38
CA MET A 77 -2.62 -1.48 -2.49
C MET A 77 -1.59 -2.47 -1.96
N PHE A 78 -1.58 -3.66 -2.55
CA PHE A 78 -0.62 -4.71 -2.26
C PHE A 78 0.51 -4.73 -3.26
N ILE A 79 1.72 -5.05 -2.79
CA ILE A 79 2.88 -5.37 -3.60
C ILE A 79 3.37 -6.76 -3.21
N THR A 80 3.21 -7.79 -4.04
CA THR A 80 3.62 -9.16 -3.65
C THR A 80 4.32 -9.92 -4.75
N GLY A 81 5.32 -10.74 -4.39
CA GLY A 81 5.94 -11.70 -5.30
C GLY A 81 5.25 -13.05 -5.36
N PHE A 82 4.25 -13.29 -4.50
CA PHE A 82 3.62 -14.60 -4.36
C PHE A 82 2.25 -14.61 -5.05
N ALA A 83 2.18 -15.17 -6.25
CA ALA A 83 0.91 -15.26 -6.99
C ALA A 83 -0.19 -15.98 -6.19
N ALA A 84 0.15 -16.96 -5.36
CA ALA A 84 -0.80 -17.73 -4.56
C ALA A 84 -1.61 -16.88 -3.56
N VAL A 85 -1.04 -15.78 -3.04
CA VAL A 85 -1.74 -14.93 -2.05
C VAL A 85 -2.67 -13.91 -2.69
N THR A 86 -2.54 -13.67 -4.01
CA THR A 86 -3.37 -12.69 -4.73
C THR A 86 -4.87 -13.05 -4.73
N LEU A 87 -5.18 -14.35 -4.76
CA LEU A 87 -6.56 -14.85 -4.66
C LEU A 87 -7.14 -14.58 -3.26
N LYS A 88 -6.34 -14.80 -2.20
CA LYS A 88 -6.72 -14.47 -0.81
C LYS A 88 -6.97 -12.97 -0.68
N ALA A 89 -6.04 -12.15 -1.18
CA ALA A 89 -6.18 -10.69 -1.18
C ALA A 89 -7.45 -10.22 -1.91
N SER A 90 -7.75 -10.78 -3.08
CA SER A 90 -8.96 -10.43 -3.84
C SER A 90 -10.25 -10.81 -3.11
N ARG A 91 -10.23 -11.87 -2.29
CA ARG A 91 -11.39 -12.31 -1.51
C ARG A 91 -11.57 -11.49 -0.23
N GLU A 92 -10.49 -11.19 0.45
CA GLU A 92 -10.50 -10.59 1.80
C GLU A 92 -10.40 -9.06 1.78
N ALA A 93 -9.81 -8.49 0.73
CA ALA A 93 -9.70 -7.06 0.49
C ALA A 93 -10.02 -6.74 -0.99
N PRO A 94 -11.28 -6.96 -1.44
CA PRO A 94 -11.65 -6.90 -2.86
C PRO A 94 -11.48 -5.52 -3.52
N GLN A 95 -11.42 -4.45 -2.72
CA GLN A 95 -11.18 -3.10 -3.22
C GLN A 95 -9.68 -2.76 -3.35
N ALA A 96 -8.80 -3.59 -2.78
CA ALA A 96 -7.37 -3.36 -2.85
C ALA A 96 -6.85 -3.61 -4.26
N LYS A 97 -5.93 -2.75 -4.70
CA LYS A 97 -5.14 -3.00 -5.92
C LYS A 97 -3.99 -3.95 -5.61
N VAL A 98 -3.55 -4.70 -6.60
CA VAL A 98 -2.41 -5.63 -6.46
C VAL A 98 -1.41 -5.35 -7.57
N LEU A 99 -0.15 -5.15 -7.19
CA LEU A 99 1.00 -5.08 -8.08
C LEU A 99 1.92 -6.28 -7.80
N SER A 100 2.15 -7.11 -8.81
CA SER A 100 2.96 -8.32 -8.65
C SER A 100 4.45 -8.04 -8.88
N LYS A 101 5.32 -8.52 -7.98
CA LYS A 101 6.79 -8.57 -8.19
C LYS A 101 7.09 -9.67 -9.26
N PRO A 102 8.05 -9.46 -10.19
CA PRO A 102 8.84 -8.24 -10.39
C PRO A 102 8.06 -7.15 -11.17
N PHE A 103 8.32 -5.89 -10.85
CA PHE A 103 7.78 -4.70 -11.53
C PHE A 103 8.84 -3.61 -11.64
N HIS A 104 8.63 -2.59 -12.49
CA HIS A 104 9.47 -1.40 -12.49
C HIS A 104 8.93 -0.34 -11.54
N LEU A 105 9.81 0.47 -10.92
CA LEU A 105 9.39 1.56 -10.03
C LEU A 105 8.44 2.57 -10.70
N ARG A 106 8.56 2.75 -12.01
CA ARG A 106 7.61 3.55 -12.80
C ARG A 106 6.21 2.97 -12.77
N ASP A 107 6.06 1.65 -12.81
CA ASP A 107 4.78 0.96 -12.77
C ASP A 107 4.10 1.20 -11.41
N LEU A 108 4.86 1.11 -10.32
CA LEU A 108 4.37 1.48 -8.97
C LEU A 108 3.82 2.90 -8.94
N VAL A 109 4.62 3.88 -9.38
CA VAL A 109 4.21 5.30 -9.34
C VAL A 109 2.97 5.52 -10.21
N LEU A 110 2.88 4.89 -11.38
CA LEU A 110 1.72 4.97 -12.26
C LEU A 110 0.46 4.37 -11.60
N GLU A 111 0.57 3.24 -10.90
CA GLU A 111 -0.58 2.66 -10.19
C GLU A 111 -1.06 3.58 -9.06
N VAL A 112 -0.14 4.13 -8.26
CA VAL A 112 -0.50 5.11 -7.21
C VAL A 112 -1.17 6.34 -7.83
N GLN A 113 -0.63 6.84 -8.96
CA GLN A 113 -1.26 7.94 -9.69
C GLN A 113 -2.66 7.59 -10.19
N ARG A 114 -2.91 6.38 -10.69
CA ARG A 114 -4.26 5.96 -11.12
C ARG A 114 -5.22 5.85 -9.95
N ILE A 115 -4.75 5.40 -8.78
CA ILE A 115 -5.56 5.32 -7.56
C ILE A 115 -6.09 6.70 -7.16
N PHE A 116 -5.32 7.78 -7.35
CA PHE A 116 -5.70 9.14 -6.97
C PHE A 116 -6.17 10.04 -8.13
N GLY A 117 -5.81 9.70 -9.37
CA GLY A 117 -6.06 10.50 -10.58
C GLY A 117 -7.45 10.32 -11.19
N GLN A 118 -8.35 9.55 -10.59
CA GLN A 118 -9.72 9.34 -11.09
C GLN A 118 -10.76 10.34 -10.57
N SER A 119 -10.35 11.44 -9.93
CA SER A 119 -11.28 12.43 -9.37
C SER A 119 -11.68 13.58 -10.32
N GLU A 120 -11.23 13.63 -11.57
CA GLU A 120 -11.52 14.75 -12.49
C GLU A 120 -12.27 14.41 -13.80
N GLN A 121 -12.91 13.23 -13.91
CA GLN A 121 -13.75 12.91 -15.09
C GLN A 121 -15.09 12.30 -14.70
N ALA A 122 -15.88 13.06 -13.96
CA ALA A 122 -17.33 12.84 -13.82
C ALA A 122 -18.03 14.20 -13.66
N SER A 123 -17.85 15.08 -14.64
CA SER A 123 -18.69 16.26 -14.86
C SER A 123 -18.56 16.70 -16.31
N ILE A 124 -19.33 16.02 -17.18
CA ILE A 124 -19.85 16.56 -18.43
C ILE A 124 -21.30 16.07 -18.53
#